data_AF-A0A6P1ELC3-F1
#
_entry.id   AF-A0A6P1ELC3-F1
#
_cell.length_a   1.000
_cell.length_b   1.000
_cell.length_c   1.000
_cell.angle_alpha   90.00
_cell.angle_beta   90.00
_cell.angle_gamma   90.00
#
_symmetry.space_group_name_H-M   'P 1'
#
loop_
_entity.id
_entity.type
_entity.pdbx_description
1 polymer ?
#
loop_
_entity_poly.entity_id
_entity_poly.type
_entity_poly.pdbx_seq_one_letter_code
_entity_poly.pdbx_strand_id
1 'polypeptide(L)'
;MTAATAPLSSTAAGALSAFLRGVERRALVVAELQCGDPAVAEQALVAVMRAFAGIASDVPMAQWPDRFWILLAHRTPIRMPAEGGRWGDGLGHLQALPPPARLALLLRIGGGLDEAAAAQILDLPVADYQQALADACPRDAHGHPDAAGWRALAEQVQQRLRDLPLSRLQKLQQPVAAPTPANHDAASWRTPHKADATPARARPRRQGGRRFPWKGLLIVAVTAGVLLGGAAWWKHARTATDPAASAPDGAVADAGPVQVEALPADDVPVIAPADPAHAATDAAMLADPDLPLARDADLYAWSAAGGPVPVDESQPQPSRPEAAAAGLETSTDE
;
A
#
# COMPACT_ATOMS: atom_id res chain seq x y z
N MET A 1 -27.20 13.28 -18.32
CA MET A 1 -26.03 13.42 -19.21
C MET A 1 -24.92 12.58 -18.61
N THR A 2 -24.75 11.35 -19.07
CA THR A 2 -23.67 10.45 -18.64
C THR A 2 -22.46 10.73 -19.52
N ALA A 3 -21.47 11.43 -18.98
CA ALA A 3 -20.18 11.60 -19.64
C ALA A 3 -19.52 10.22 -19.75
N ALA A 4 -19.21 9.81 -20.97
CA ALA A 4 -18.45 8.59 -21.23
C ALA A 4 -17.05 8.75 -20.64
N THR A 5 -16.62 7.79 -19.82
CA THR A 5 -15.25 7.69 -19.31
C THR A 5 -14.30 7.65 -20.50
N ALA A 6 -13.43 8.66 -20.63
CA ALA A 6 -12.45 8.68 -21.70
C ALA A 6 -11.51 7.47 -21.58
N PRO A 7 -11.19 6.77 -22.68
CA PRO A 7 -10.24 5.67 -22.63
C PRO A 7 -8.89 6.20 -22.15
N LEU A 8 -8.26 5.45 -21.24
CA LEU A 8 -6.91 5.73 -20.76
C LEU A 8 -5.96 5.80 -21.97
N SER A 9 -5.08 6.80 -22.01
CA SER A 9 -3.96 6.82 -22.96
C SER A 9 -3.20 5.48 -22.89
N SER A 10 -2.71 4.97 -24.02
CA SER A 10 -2.05 3.64 -24.08
C SER A 10 -0.95 3.47 -23.01
N THR A 11 -0.19 4.52 -22.72
CA THR A 11 0.81 4.57 -21.63
C THR A 11 0.19 4.40 -20.24
N ALA A 12 -0.95 5.05 -19.97
CA ALA A 12 -1.65 4.95 -18.69
C ALA A 12 -2.27 3.55 -18.50
N ALA A 13 -2.80 2.95 -19.57
CA ALA A 13 -3.25 1.56 -19.56
C ALA A 13 -2.09 0.57 -19.31
N GLY A 14 -0.93 0.81 -19.93
CA GLY A 14 0.30 0.06 -19.68
C GLY A 14 0.76 0.16 -18.22
N ALA A 15 0.82 1.38 -17.68
CA ALA A 15 1.20 1.64 -16.29
C ALA A 15 0.24 0.97 -15.29
N LEU A 16 -1.07 1.05 -15.52
CA LEU A 16 -2.07 0.36 -14.70
C LEU A 16 -1.86 -1.15 -14.72
N SER A 17 -1.63 -1.74 -15.90
CA SER A 17 -1.38 -3.18 -16.01
C SER A 17 -0.11 -3.62 -15.28
N ALA A 18 0.95 -2.80 -15.29
CA ALA A 18 2.19 -3.06 -14.58
C ALA A 18 2.01 -2.96 -13.06
N PHE A 19 1.28 -1.94 -12.59
CA PHE A 19 0.93 -1.80 -11.18
C PHE A 19 0.11 -2.99 -10.67
N LEU A 20 -0.95 -3.38 -11.41
CA LEU A 20 -1.79 -4.51 -11.04
C LEU A 20 -0.99 -5.81 -10.95
N ARG A 21 -0.08 -6.07 -11.91
CA ARG A 21 0.84 -7.23 -11.86
C ARG A 21 1.79 -7.19 -10.66
N GLY A 22 2.22 -6.00 -10.25
CA GLY A 22 3.09 -5.84 -9.07
C GLY A 22 2.37 -6.14 -7.75
N VAL A 23 1.09 -5.77 -7.64
CA VAL A 23 0.33 -5.89 -6.38
C VAL A 23 -0.49 -7.17 -6.26
N GLU A 24 -0.92 -7.78 -7.37
CA GLU A 24 -1.86 -8.92 -7.40
C GLU A 24 -1.41 -10.08 -6.51
N ARG A 25 -0.12 -10.41 -6.54
CA ARG A 25 0.44 -11.54 -5.82
C ARG A 25 0.30 -11.37 -4.30
N ARG A 26 0.67 -10.18 -3.81
CA ARG A 26 0.61 -9.82 -2.38
C ARG A 26 -0.84 -9.70 -1.93
N ALA A 27 -1.66 -9.05 -2.75
CA ALA A 27 -3.08 -8.86 -2.49
C ALA A 27 -3.82 -10.20 -2.38
N LEU A 28 -3.51 -11.16 -3.27
CA LEU A 28 -4.13 -12.48 -3.24
C LEU A 28 -3.76 -13.23 -1.96
N VAL A 29 -2.46 -13.29 -1.61
CA VAL A 29 -2.02 -13.98 -0.39
C VAL A 29 -2.63 -13.37 0.86
N VAL A 30 -2.66 -12.03 0.96
CA VAL A 30 -3.33 -11.34 2.08
C VAL A 30 -4.82 -11.69 2.14
N ALA A 31 -5.52 -11.69 1.00
CA ALA A 31 -6.93 -12.05 0.94
C ALA A 31 -7.19 -13.54 1.30
N GLU A 32 -6.38 -14.47 0.78
CA GLU A 32 -6.46 -15.90 1.08
C GLU A 32 -6.27 -16.15 2.57
N LEU A 33 -5.25 -15.54 3.17
CA LEU A 33 -4.94 -15.70 4.58
C LEU A 33 -5.94 -14.98 5.49
N GLN A 34 -6.60 -13.92 5.02
CA GLN A 34 -7.64 -13.24 5.79
C GLN A 34 -8.95 -14.03 5.83
N CYS A 35 -9.34 -14.60 4.68
CA CYS A 35 -10.60 -15.34 4.53
C CYS A 35 -10.48 -16.82 4.92
N GLY A 36 -9.31 -17.43 4.77
CA GLY A 36 -9.11 -18.87 4.86
C GLY A 36 -9.79 -19.67 3.73
N ASP A 37 -10.28 -18.99 2.69
CA ASP A 37 -10.91 -19.61 1.51
C ASP A 37 -10.32 -18.98 0.24
N PRO A 38 -9.64 -19.77 -0.61
CA PRO A 38 -9.04 -19.26 -1.84
C PRO A 38 -10.08 -18.75 -2.84
N ALA A 39 -11.25 -19.37 -2.96
CA ALA A 39 -12.25 -18.96 -3.95
C ALA A 39 -12.85 -17.59 -3.60
N VAL A 40 -13.13 -17.35 -2.31
CA VAL A 40 -13.63 -16.06 -1.83
C VAL A 40 -12.57 -14.96 -2.00
N ALA A 41 -11.31 -15.28 -1.70
CA ALA A 41 -10.19 -14.36 -1.87
C ALA A 41 -10.00 -13.95 -3.35
N GLU A 42 -10.00 -14.92 -4.26
CA GLU A 42 -9.88 -14.67 -5.70
C GLU A 42 -11.03 -13.77 -6.22
N GLN A 43 -12.27 -14.07 -5.82
CA GLN A 43 -13.44 -13.25 -6.19
C GLN A 43 -13.36 -11.81 -5.66
N ALA A 44 -12.96 -11.65 -4.38
CA ALA A 44 -12.79 -10.35 -3.76
C ALA A 44 -11.70 -9.53 -4.48
N LEU A 45 -10.57 -10.15 -4.81
CA LEU A 45 -9.47 -9.49 -5.51
C LEU A 45 -9.87 -9.05 -6.92
N VAL A 46 -10.52 -9.93 -7.71
CA VAL A 46 -11.00 -9.57 -9.04
C VAL A 46 -11.97 -8.39 -8.99
N ALA A 47 -12.88 -8.36 -7.99
CA ALA A 47 -13.78 -7.23 -7.79
C ALA A 47 -13.04 -5.93 -7.44
N VAL A 48 -11.96 -6.01 -6.67
CA VAL A 48 -11.10 -4.85 -6.35
C VAL A 48 -10.34 -4.37 -7.58
N MET A 49 -9.72 -5.27 -8.36
CA MET A 49 -8.99 -4.90 -9.58
C MET A 49 -9.89 -4.18 -10.59
N ARG A 50 -11.13 -4.65 -10.78
CA ARG A 50 -12.11 -3.96 -11.65
C ARG A 50 -12.54 -2.60 -11.10
N ALA A 51 -12.82 -2.51 -9.80
CA ALA A 51 -13.19 -1.24 -9.17
C ALA A 51 -12.05 -0.23 -9.24
N PHE A 52 -10.80 -0.68 -9.03
CA PHE A 52 -9.61 0.14 -9.12
C PHE A 52 -9.37 0.65 -10.55
N ALA A 53 -9.51 -0.22 -11.56
CA ALA A 53 -9.39 0.18 -12.97
C ALA A 53 -10.39 1.28 -13.36
N GLY A 54 -11.57 1.31 -12.75
CA GLY A 54 -12.58 2.34 -12.97
C GLY A 54 -12.26 3.70 -12.35
N ILE A 55 -11.40 3.77 -11.33
CA ILE A 55 -11.01 5.02 -10.64
C ILE A 55 -9.57 5.46 -10.94
N ALA A 56 -8.77 4.59 -11.55
CA ALA A 56 -7.34 4.83 -11.75
C ALA A 56 -7.03 6.05 -12.63
N SER A 57 -7.95 6.45 -13.53
CA SER A 57 -7.82 7.67 -14.33
C SER A 57 -7.85 8.95 -13.50
N ASP A 58 -8.54 8.92 -12.36
CA ASP A 58 -8.88 10.10 -11.57
C ASP A 58 -7.90 10.31 -10.41
N VAL A 59 -6.99 9.37 -10.21
CA VAL A 59 -6.05 9.34 -9.07
C VAL A 59 -4.62 9.41 -9.58
N PRO A 60 -3.75 10.28 -9.01
CA PRO A 60 -2.32 10.29 -9.32
C PRO A 60 -1.66 8.93 -9.07
N MET A 61 -0.74 8.53 -9.95
CA MET A 61 -0.07 7.22 -9.88
C MET A 61 0.62 6.94 -8.54
N ALA A 62 1.13 7.97 -7.86
CA ALA A 62 1.73 7.86 -6.53
C ALA A 62 0.76 7.40 -5.44
N GLN A 63 -0.54 7.67 -5.59
CA GLN A 63 -1.58 7.30 -4.61
C GLN A 63 -2.23 5.94 -4.94
N TRP A 64 -1.84 5.30 -6.04
CA TRP A 64 -2.41 4.02 -6.46
C TRP A 64 -2.26 2.90 -5.42
N PRO A 65 -1.09 2.69 -4.78
CA PRO A 65 -0.94 1.65 -3.76
C PRO A 65 -1.95 1.81 -2.63
N ASP A 66 -2.02 3.01 -2.02
CA ASP A 66 -2.90 3.27 -0.88
C ASP A 66 -4.37 3.06 -1.24
N ARG A 67 -4.80 3.59 -2.40
CA ARG A 67 -6.18 3.41 -2.87
C ARG A 67 -6.52 1.96 -3.14
N PHE A 68 -5.60 1.20 -3.70
CA PHE A 68 -5.80 -0.23 -3.94
C PHE A 68 -5.96 -0.99 -2.61
N TRP A 69 -5.08 -0.76 -1.64
CA TRP A 69 -5.14 -1.42 -0.34
C TRP A 69 -6.35 -1.01 0.49
N ILE A 70 -6.75 0.26 0.45
CA ILE A 70 -8.01 0.75 1.05
C ILE A 70 -9.20 -0.02 0.46
N LEU A 71 -9.30 -0.11 -0.88
CA LEU A 71 -10.39 -0.83 -1.54
C LEU A 71 -10.43 -2.29 -1.13
N LEU A 72 -9.28 -2.96 -1.03
CA LEU A 72 -9.19 -4.36 -0.61
C LEU A 72 -9.59 -4.53 0.85
N ALA A 73 -8.96 -3.79 1.75
CA ALA A 73 -9.18 -3.87 3.19
C ALA A 73 -10.62 -3.54 3.59
N HIS A 74 -11.35 -2.76 2.78
CA HIS A 74 -12.74 -2.39 3.03
C HIS A 74 -13.79 -3.28 2.34
N ARG A 75 -13.39 -4.31 1.58
CA ARG A 75 -14.37 -5.28 1.07
C ARG A 75 -14.98 -6.08 2.21
N THR A 76 -16.30 -6.29 2.17
CA THR A 76 -17.03 -7.13 3.14
C THR A 76 -16.39 -8.49 3.40
N PRO A 77 -16.03 -9.32 2.39
CA PRO A 77 -15.39 -10.61 2.66
C PRO A 77 -14.02 -10.50 3.35
N ILE A 78 -13.34 -9.36 3.21
CA ILE A 78 -12.02 -9.10 3.84
C ILE A 78 -12.20 -8.57 5.27
N ARG A 79 -13.13 -7.63 5.49
CA ARG A 79 -13.44 -7.08 6.83
C ARG A 79 -14.14 -8.09 7.74
N MET A 80 -15.08 -8.84 7.17
CA MET A 80 -15.93 -9.78 7.88
C MET A 80 -15.91 -11.12 7.14
N PRO A 81 -14.79 -11.86 7.22
CA PRO A 81 -14.68 -13.18 6.61
C PRO A 81 -15.70 -14.13 7.23
N ALA A 82 -16.26 -15.02 6.40
CA ALA A 82 -17.20 -16.03 6.86
C ALA A 82 -16.53 -17.01 7.84
N GLU A 83 -17.34 -17.57 8.74
CA GLU A 83 -16.87 -18.62 9.65
C GLU A 83 -16.51 -19.89 8.87
N GLY A 84 -15.47 -20.61 9.31
CA GLY A 84 -15.06 -21.88 8.70
C GLY A 84 -13.92 -21.79 7.67
N GLY A 85 -13.19 -20.67 7.62
CA GLY A 85 -11.93 -20.57 6.88
C GLY A 85 -10.92 -21.65 7.32
N ARG A 86 -10.05 -22.07 6.40
CA ARG A 86 -9.04 -23.10 6.62
C ARG A 86 -7.65 -22.53 6.38
N TRP A 87 -6.78 -22.66 7.37
CA TRP A 87 -5.37 -22.30 7.26
C TRP A 87 -4.53 -23.57 7.19
N GLY A 88 -3.48 -23.55 6.38
CA GLY A 88 -2.55 -24.68 6.27
C GLY A 88 -1.74 -24.88 7.55
N ASP A 89 -1.06 -26.02 7.63
CA ASP A 89 -0.18 -26.34 8.76
C ASP A 89 0.88 -25.24 8.96
N GLY A 90 1.09 -24.83 10.21
CA GLY A 90 1.98 -23.73 10.59
C GLY A 90 1.29 -22.36 10.73
N LEU A 91 0.14 -22.14 10.08
CA LEU A 91 -0.60 -20.87 10.11
C LEU A 91 -1.78 -20.88 11.11
N GLY A 92 -1.82 -21.86 12.01
CA GLY A 92 -2.89 -22.00 13.02
C GLY A 92 -3.05 -20.78 13.93
N HIS A 93 -1.97 -20.01 14.15
CA HIS A 93 -2.03 -18.74 14.87
C HIS A 93 -2.99 -17.74 14.22
N LEU A 94 -3.00 -17.64 12.88
CA LEU A 94 -3.90 -16.73 12.16
C LEU A 94 -5.37 -17.11 12.36
N GLN A 95 -5.69 -18.40 12.46
CA GLN A 95 -7.05 -18.87 12.70
C GLN A 95 -7.58 -18.42 14.06
N ALA A 96 -6.73 -18.41 15.09
CA ALA A 96 -7.10 -18.00 16.44
C ALA A 96 -7.31 -16.49 16.59
N LEU A 97 -6.71 -15.69 15.70
CA LEU A 97 -6.82 -14.23 15.74
C LEU A 97 -8.21 -13.73 15.30
N PRO A 98 -8.74 -12.68 15.95
CA PRO A 98 -9.95 -12.02 15.47
C PRO A 98 -9.67 -11.38 14.09
N PRO A 99 -10.65 -11.34 13.18
CA PRO A 99 -10.47 -10.83 11.82
C PRO A 99 -9.78 -9.46 11.69
N PRO A 100 -10.06 -8.43 12.52
CA PRO A 100 -9.36 -7.15 12.40
C PRO A 100 -7.87 -7.23 12.77
N ALA A 101 -7.52 -7.96 13.84
CA ALA A 101 -6.12 -8.14 14.25
C ALA A 101 -5.34 -8.98 13.24
N ARG A 102 -5.99 -10.01 12.68
CA ARG A 102 -5.42 -10.81 11.58
C ARG A 102 -5.14 -9.95 10.35
N LEU A 103 -6.07 -9.09 9.94
CA LEU A 103 -5.86 -8.21 8.79
C LEU A 103 -4.71 -7.22 9.03
N ALA A 104 -4.66 -6.59 10.22
CA ALA A 104 -3.59 -5.67 10.59
C ALA A 104 -2.21 -6.34 10.48
N LEU A 105 -2.09 -7.56 11.02
CA LEU A 105 -0.91 -8.39 10.92
C LEU A 105 -0.55 -8.72 9.46
N LEU A 106 -1.52 -9.18 8.68
CA LEU A 106 -1.30 -9.57 7.28
C LEU A 106 -0.89 -8.40 6.39
N LEU A 107 -1.40 -7.20 6.63
CA LEU A 107 -0.93 -5.99 5.93
C LEU A 107 0.54 -5.70 6.23
N ARG A 108 1.00 -5.93 7.46
CA ARG A 108 2.41 -5.77 7.82
C ARG A 108 3.31 -6.81 7.15
N ILE A 109 2.96 -8.10 7.26
CA ILE A 109 3.85 -9.20 6.83
C ILE A 109 3.67 -9.60 5.37
N GLY A 110 2.44 -9.73 4.88
CA GLY A 110 2.13 -10.13 3.51
C GLY A 110 1.95 -8.94 2.57
N GLY A 111 1.34 -7.87 3.10
CA GLY A 111 1.20 -6.59 2.41
C GLY A 111 2.47 -5.73 2.46
N GLY A 112 3.48 -6.10 3.26
CA GLY A 112 4.76 -5.38 3.34
C GLY A 112 4.63 -3.87 3.56
N LEU A 113 3.53 -3.42 4.17
CA LEU A 113 3.28 -2.02 4.46
C LEU A 113 4.01 -1.62 5.74
N ASP A 114 4.39 -0.36 5.84
CA ASP A 114 4.78 0.23 7.11
C ASP A 114 3.56 0.46 8.01
N GLU A 115 3.81 0.74 9.29
CA GLU A 115 2.74 0.84 10.29
C GLU A 115 1.83 2.06 10.05
N ALA A 116 2.38 3.18 9.59
CA ALA A 116 1.60 4.40 9.36
C ALA A 116 0.66 4.24 8.15
N ALA A 117 1.16 3.65 7.06
CA ALA A 117 0.38 3.32 5.88
C ALA A 117 -0.70 2.27 6.19
N ALA A 118 -0.36 1.21 6.92
CA ALA A 118 -1.33 0.19 7.31
C ALA A 118 -2.42 0.75 8.24
N ALA A 119 -2.06 1.59 9.21
CA ALA A 119 -3.01 2.29 10.07
C ALA A 119 -3.96 3.19 9.26
N GLN A 120 -3.42 3.97 8.32
CA GLN A 120 -4.22 4.80 7.42
C GLN A 120 -5.18 3.96 6.55
N ILE A 121 -4.72 2.83 6.01
CA ILE A 121 -5.54 1.93 5.19
C ILE A 121 -6.70 1.31 5.99
N LEU A 122 -6.49 1.05 7.27
CA LEU A 122 -7.52 0.49 8.15
C LEU A 122 -8.44 1.55 8.78
N ASP A 123 -8.13 2.83 8.59
CA ASP A 123 -8.78 3.97 9.25
C ASP A 123 -8.65 3.92 10.78
N LEU A 124 -7.43 3.64 11.25
CA LEU A 124 -7.08 3.55 12.66
C LEU A 124 -6.00 4.58 13.03
N PRO A 125 -6.03 5.11 14.26
CA PRO A 125 -4.87 5.79 14.84
C PRO A 125 -3.65 4.86 14.86
N VAL A 126 -2.44 5.41 14.64
CA VAL A 126 -1.20 4.61 14.62
C VAL A 126 -0.98 3.84 15.93
N ALA A 127 -1.28 4.47 17.08
CA ALA A 127 -1.18 3.83 18.39
C ALA A 127 -2.12 2.62 18.54
N ASP A 128 -3.35 2.73 18.04
CA ASP A 128 -4.33 1.63 18.08
C ASP A 128 -3.90 0.49 17.14
N TYR A 129 -3.31 0.83 16.00
CA TYR A 129 -2.73 -0.16 15.09
C TYR A 129 -1.55 -0.90 15.72
N GLN A 130 -0.63 -0.19 16.39
CA GLN A 130 0.50 -0.79 17.11
C GLN A 130 0.04 -1.72 18.23
N GLN A 131 -0.98 -1.31 19.00
CA GLN A 131 -1.57 -2.15 20.03
C GLN A 131 -2.21 -3.41 19.41
N ALA A 132 -2.97 -3.26 18.32
CA ALA A 132 -3.56 -4.39 17.62
C ALA A 132 -2.50 -5.36 17.07
N LEU A 133 -1.35 -4.85 16.61
CA LEU A 133 -0.21 -5.69 16.22
C LEU A 133 0.40 -6.41 17.41
N ALA A 134 0.62 -5.72 18.53
CA ALA A 134 1.17 -6.32 19.75
C ALA A 134 0.26 -7.42 20.31
N ASP A 135 -1.06 -7.25 20.22
CA ASP A 135 -2.05 -8.25 20.60
C ASP A 135 -2.11 -9.42 19.60
N ALA A 136 -1.78 -9.17 18.33
CA ALA A 136 -1.72 -10.19 17.29
C ALA A 136 -0.40 -10.99 17.27
N CYS A 137 0.65 -10.52 17.95
CA CYS A 137 1.94 -11.22 17.99
C CYS A 137 1.81 -12.59 18.67
N PRO A 138 2.44 -13.65 18.13
CA PRO A 138 2.57 -14.93 18.83
C PRO A 138 3.18 -14.75 20.21
N ARG A 139 2.68 -15.50 21.18
CA ARG A 139 3.16 -15.50 22.56
C ARG A 139 3.71 -16.87 22.92
N ASP A 140 4.76 -16.88 23.75
CA ASP A 140 5.35 -18.11 24.25
C ASP A 140 4.48 -18.75 25.36
N ALA A 141 4.92 -19.88 25.89
CA ALA A 141 4.22 -20.59 26.97
C ALA A 141 4.10 -19.76 28.27
N HIS A 142 4.93 -18.72 28.43
CA HIS A 142 4.92 -17.81 29.58
C HIS A 142 4.08 -16.54 29.31
N GLY A 143 3.48 -16.42 28.11
CA GLY A 143 2.67 -15.28 27.70
C GLY A 143 3.47 -14.06 27.22
N HIS A 144 4.79 -14.17 27.10
CA HIS A 144 5.66 -13.13 26.55
C HIS A 144 5.66 -13.15 25.02
N PRO A 145 5.96 -12.01 24.34
CA PRO A 145 6.09 -11.98 22.90
C PRO A 145 7.14 -12.99 22.39
N ASP A 146 6.74 -13.89 21.51
CA ASP A 146 7.60 -14.92 20.93
C ASP A 146 8.20 -14.45 19.59
N ALA A 147 9.47 -14.05 19.64
CA ALA A 147 10.21 -13.63 18.46
C ALA A 147 10.47 -14.78 17.46
N ALA A 148 10.55 -16.03 17.92
CA ALA A 148 10.76 -17.18 17.04
C ALA A 148 9.46 -17.53 16.30
N GLY A 149 8.34 -17.59 17.01
CA GLY A 149 7.01 -17.78 16.44
C GLY A 149 6.64 -16.69 15.43
N TRP A 150 6.99 -15.43 15.72
CA TRP A 150 6.81 -14.32 14.76
C TRP A 150 7.60 -14.53 13.47
N ARG A 151 8.89 -14.87 13.56
CA ARG A 151 9.74 -15.12 12.38
C ARG A 151 9.23 -16.29 11.56
N ALA A 152 8.88 -17.40 12.21
CA ALA A 152 8.33 -18.57 11.53
C ALA A 152 7.03 -18.24 10.78
N LEU A 153 6.13 -17.45 11.39
CA LEU A 153 4.91 -16.98 10.74
C LEU A 153 5.22 -16.11 9.52
N ALA A 154 6.13 -15.13 9.67
CA ALA A 154 6.52 -14.25 8.58
C ALA A 154 7.16 -15.03 7.42
N GLU A 155 8.05 -15.98 7.72
CA GLU A 155 8.68 -16.86 6.73
C GLU A 155 7.65 -17.70 5.97
N GLN A 156 6.66 -18.28 6.66
CA GLN A 156 5.59 -19.04 6.01
C GLN A 156 4.75 -18.16 5.07
N VAL A 157 4.41 -16.94 5.48
CA VAL A 157 3.68 -16.01 4.61
C VAL A 157 4.52 -15.60 3.39
N GLN A 158 5.81 -15.32 3.59
CA GLN A 158 6.74 -15.00 2.50
C GLN A 158 6.96 -16.19 1.56
N GLN A 159 7.00 -17.41 2.09
CA GLN A 159 7.10 -18.63 1.29
C GLN A 159 5.83 -18.83 0.46
N ARG A 160 4.63 -18.64 1.04
CA ARG A 160 3.36 -18.67 0.29
C ARG A 160 3.31 -17.61 -0.80
N LEU A 161 3.88 -16.43 -0.54
CA LEU A 161 4.06 -15.42 -1.57
C LEU A 161 4.93 -15.99 -2.69
N ARG A 162 6.16 -16.46 -2.39
CA ARG A 162 7.12 -17.01 -3.36
C ARG A 162 6.65 -18.24 -4.15
N ASP A 163 5.82 -19.09 -3.55
CA ASP A 163 5.36 -20.34 -4.16
C ASP A 163 4.05 -20.18 -4.93
N LEU A 164 3.44 -18.98 -4.93
CA LEU A 164 2.19 -18.76 -5.64
C LEU A 164 2.37 -19.00 -7.16
N PRO A 165 1.66 -19.98 -7.75
CA PRO A 165 1.87 -20.35 -9.14
C PRO A 165 1.31 -19.30 -10.09
N LEU A 166 2.08 -18.98 -11.13
CA LEU A 166 1.69 -18.00 -12.16
C LEU A 166 0.38 -18.37 -12.87
N SER A 167 0.06 -19.66 -12.99
CA SER A 167 -1.20 -20.12 -13.60
C SER A 167 -2.44 -19.68 -12.82
N ARG A 168 -2.34 -19.52 -11.49
CA ARG A 168 -3.45 -18.97 -10.68
C ARG A 168 -3.59 -17.47 -10.87
N LEU A 169 -2.48 -16.73 -10.94
CA LEU A 169 -2.51 -15.30 -11.25
C LEU A 169 -3.10 -15.02 -12.64
N GLN A 170 -2.76 -15.84 -13.63
CA GLN A 170 -3.34 -15.74 -14.98
C GLN A 170 -4.87 -15.96 -14.97
N LYS A 171 -5.40 -16.85 -14.12
CA LYS A 171 -6.86 -17.04 -13.98
C LYS A 171 -7.57 -15.79 -13.45
N LEU A 172 -6.93 -15.00 -12.59
CA LEU A 172 -7.49 -13.74 -12.09
C LEU A 172 -7.62 -12.68 -13.18
N GLN A 173 -6.70 -12.70 -14.14
CA GLN A 173 -6.64 -11.74 -15.25
C GLN A 173 -7.50 -12.15 -16.44
N GLN A 174 -7.90 -13.42 -16.52
CA GLN A 174 -8.82 -13.85 -17.58
C GLN A 174 -10.12 -13.06 -17.44
N PRO A 175 -10.55 -12.38 -18.52
CA PRO A 175 -11.90 -11.84 -18.58
C PRO A 175 -12.82 -13.00 -18.21
N VAL A 176 -13.62 -12.84 -17.15
CA VAL A 176 -14.70 -13.79 -16.86
C VAL A 176 -15.52 -13.79 -18.14
N ALA A 177 -15.42 -14.89 -18.90
CA ALA A 177 -16.22 -15.06 -20.09
C ALA A 177 -17.65 -14.77 -19.65
N ALA A 178 -18.27 -13.77 -20.29
CA ALA A 178 -19.66 -13.45 -20.03
C ALA A 178 -20.38 -14.79 -20.00
N PRO A 179 -21.10 -15.13 -18.90
CA PRO A 179 -21.74 -16.42 -18.81
C PRO A 179 -22.51 -16.58 -20.11
N THR A 180 -22.11 -17.57 -20.91
CA THR A 180 -22.91 -18.00 -22.04
C THR A 180 -24.31 -18.12 -21.47
N PRO A 181 -25.34 -17.50 -22.06
CA PRO A 181 -26.70 -17.80 -21.64
C PRO A 181 -26.88 -19.28 -21.95
N ALA A 182 -26.54 -20.12 -20.96
CA ALA A 182 -26.99 -21.48 -20.88
C ALA A 182 -28.48 -21.32 -20.94
N ASN A 183 -29.03 -21.86 -22.02
CA ASN A 183 -30.43 -21.96 -22.31
C ASN A 183 -31.06 -22.74 -21.15
N HIS A 184 -31.29 -22.06 -20.02
CA HIS A 184 -32.20 -22.50 -19.00
C HIS A 184 -33.57 -22.22 -19.58
N ASP A 185 -34.08 -23.23 -20.27
CA ASP A 185 -35.50 -23.40 -20.47
C ASP A 185 -36.23 -23.06 -19.17
N ALA A 186 -37.07 -22.03 -19.27
CA ALA A 186 -38.32 -21.88 -18.54
C ALA A 186 -38.33 -22.35 -17.07
N ALA A 187 -37.64 -21.63 -16.19
CA ALA A 187 -37.97 -21.59 -14.76
C ALA A 187 -38.44 -20.18 -14.38
N SER A 188 -39.72 -19.95 -14.67
CA SER A 188 -40.61 -18.90 -14.16
C SER A 188 -40.02 -17.93 -13.12
N TRP A 189 -39.51 -16.79 -13.57
CA TRP A 189 -39.56 -15.57 -12.76
C TRP A 189 -41.01 -15.08 -12.80
N ARG A 190 -41.85 -15.63 -11.92
CA ARG A 190 -43.17 -15.05 -11.69
C ARG A 190 -42.97 -13.69 -11.04
N THR A 191 -43.33 -12.66 -11.78
CA THR A 191 -43.78 -11.38 -11.27
C THR A 191 -44.75 -11.62 -10.10
N PRO A 192 -44.55 -11.01 -8.92
CA PRO A 192 -45.60 -10.99 -7.93
C PRO A 192 -46.79 -10.24 -8.51
N HIS A 193 -47.88 -10.98 -8.70
CA HIS A 193 -49.16 -10.47 -9.14
C HIS A 193 -49.64 -9.42 -8.13
N LYS A 194 -49.78 -8.18 -8.60
CA LYS A 194 -50.42 -7.10 -7.86
C LYS A 194 -51.90 -7.44 -7.76
N ALA A 195 -52.29 -8.10 -6.67
CA ALA A 195 -53.69 -8.28 -6.32
C ALA A 195 -54.28 -6.93 -5.89
N ASP A 196 -55.33 -6.51 -6.59
CA ASP A 196 -56.10 -5.33 -6.27
C ASP A 196 -56.84 -5.45 -4.91
N ALA A 197 -57.11 -4.28 -4.36
CA ALA A 197 -57.40 -3.96 -2.97
C ALA A 197 -58.69 -4.57 -2.36
N THR A 198 -58.69 -4.63 -1.03
CA THR A 198 -59.83 -4.12 -0.23
C THR A 198 -59.30 -3.32 0.97
N PRO A 199 -59.94 -2.18 1.35
CA PRO A 199 -59.32 -1.16 2.18
C PRO A 199 -59.54 -1.39 3.68
N ALA A 200 -58.47 -1.33 4.48
CA ALA A 200 -58.55 -1.22 5.93
C ALA A 200 -58.46 0.25 6.38
N ARG A 201 -59.38 0.62 7.29
CA ARG A 201 -59.63 1.95 7.85
C ARG A 201 -58.37 2.75 8.24
N ALA A 202 -58.33 3.99 7.77
CA ALA A 202 -57.40 5.02 8.20
C ALA A 202 -57.61 5.43 9.68
N ARG A 203 -56.51 5.61 10.42
CA ARG A 203 -56.44 6.38 11.67
C ARG A 203 -55.54 7.61 11.45
N PRO A 204 -55.82 8.74 12.15
CA PRO A 204 -55.35 10.05 11.74
C PRO A 204 -53.88 10.30 12.08
N ARG A 205 -53.25 11.01 11.15
CA ARG A 205 -51.87 11.49 11.13
C ARG A 205 -51.71 12.68 12.09
N ARG A 206 -50.86 12.56 13.11
CA ARG A 206 -50.41 13.71 13.91
C ARG A 206 -49.29 14.42 13.14
N GLN A 207 -49.57 15.66 12.72
CA GLN A 207 -48.60 16.61 12.19
C GLN A 207 -47.72 17.12 13.35
N GLY A 208 -46.39 17.06 13.17
CA GLY A 208 -45.41 17.58 14.13
C GLY A 208 -44.37 18.46 13.44
N GLY A 209 -44.60 19.77 13.51
CA GLY A 209 -43.63 20.88 13.52
C GLY A 209 -42.36 20.78 12.67
N ARG A 210 -42.38 21.47 11.52
CA ARG A 210 -41.20 21.91 10.77
C ARG A 210 -40.32 22.78 11.68
N ARG A 211 -39.18 22.25 12.16
CA ARG A 211 -38.12 23.04 12.80
C ARG A 211 -37.01 23.27 11.77
N PHE A 212 -36.79 24.54 11.45
CA PHE A 212 -35.82 25.03 10.47
C PHE A 212 -34.37 24.70 10.91
N PRO A 213 -33.51 24.11 10.07
CA PRO A 213 -32.28 23.47 10.52
C PRO A 213 -31.09 24.44 10.55
N TRP A 214 -31.07 25.38 11.49
CA TRP A 214 -29.89 26.24 11.73
C TRP A 214 -28.64 25.45 12.15
N LYS A 215 -28.83 24.27 12.75
CA LYS A 215 -27.73 23.38 13.16
C LYS A 215 -26.98 22.76 11.97
N GLY A 216 -27.66 22.56 10.82
CA GLY A 216 -27.01 22.05 9.61
C GLY A 216 -26.11 23.09 8.94
N LEU A 217 -26.51 24.37 8.98
CA LEU A 217 -25.71 25.46 8.40
C LEU A 217 -24.42 25.72 9.20
N LEU A 218 -24.49 25.59 10.54
CA LEU A 218 -23.33 25.73 11.42
C LEU A 218 -22.28 24.64 11.19
N ILE A 219 -22.70 23.39 10.96
CA ILE A 219 -21.78 22.28 10.68
C ILE A 219 -21.08 22.48 9.34
N VAL A 220 -21.79 22.96 8.31
CA VAL A 220 -21.19 23.25 6.99
C VAL A 220 -20.22 24.44 7.05
N ALA A 221 -20.52 25.46 7.86
CA ALA A 221 -19.62 26.61 8.02
C ALA A 221 -18.31 26.22 8.74
N VAL A 222 -18.39 25.36 9.77
CA VAL A 222 -17.20 24.89 10.51
C VAL A 222 -16.32 23.97 9.65
N THR A 223 -16.91 23.05 8.88
CA THR A 223 -16.13 22.17 7.99
C THR A 223 -15.50 22.94 6.83
N ALA A 224 -16.17 23.95 6.28
CA ALA A 224 -15.58 24.84 5.29
C ALA A 224 -14.42 25.68 5.85
N GLY A 225 -14.53 26.15 7.10
CA GLY A 225 -13.46 26.89 7.77
C GLY A 225 -12.20 26.04 7.99
N VAL A 226 -12.35 24.78 8.40
CA VAL A 226 -11.22 23.85 8.59
C VAL A 226 -10.55 23.50 7.26
N LEU A 227 -11.32 23.27 6.19
CA LEU A 227 -10.77 22.99 4.86
C LEU A 227 -10.04 24.19 4.25
N LEU A 228 -10.55 25.41 4.43
CA LEU A 228 -9.88 26.63 3.96
C LEU A 228 -8.61 26.95 4.76
N GLY A 229 -8.61 26.70 6.08
CA GLY A 229 -7.43 26.84 6.93
C GLY A 229 -6.28 25.89 6.57
N GLY A 230 -6.61 24.62 6.31
CA GLY A 230 -5.63 23.62 5.88
C GLY A 230 -5.01 23.91 4.50
N ALA A 231 -5.82 24.39 3.55
CA ALA A 231 -5.33 24.73 2.21
C ALA A 231 -4.46 25.99 2.18
N ALA A 232 -4.75 26.99 3.03
CA ALA A 232 -3.95 28.21 3.14
C ALA A 232 -2.58 27.94 3.78
N TRP A 233 -2.54 27.11 4.83
CA TRP A 233 -1.29 26.71 5.47
C TRP A 233 -0.39 25.90 4.52
N TRP A 234 -0.97 25.00 3.73
CA TRP A 234 -0.21 24.21 2.74
C TRP A 234 0.32 25.04 1.57
N LYS A 235 -0.41 26.09 1.14
CA LYS A 235 0.08 27.02 0.12
C LYS A 235 1.18 27.95 0.64
N HIS A 236 1.12 28.39 1.90
CA HIS A 236 2.17 29.21 2.50
C HIS A 236 3.47 28.42 2.73
N ALA A 237 3.36 27.15 3.16
CA ALA A 237 4.51 26.26 3.30
C ALA A 237 5.24 25.94 1.97
N ARG A 238 4.56 26.11 0.82
CA ARG A 238 5.16 25.89 -0.52
C ARG A 238 5.67 27.17 -1.20
N THR A 239 5.32 28.35 -0.70
CA THR A 239 5.71 29.63 -1.30
C THR A 239 6.92 30.27 -0.62
N ALA A 240 7.38 29.70 0.50
CA ALA A 240 8.58 30.14 1.20
C ALA A 240 9.90 29.60 0.61
N THR A 241 9.85 28.76 -0.43
CA THR A 241 11.03 28.16 -1.06
C THR A 241 11.07 28.52 -2.54
N ASP A 242 11.60 29.70 -2.84
CA ASP A 242 12.59 29.96 -3.90
C ASP A 242 12.70 31.46 -4.20
N PRO A 243 13.93 32.01 -4.24
CA PRO A 243 14.29 32.96 -5.27
C PRO A 243 15.33 32.34 -6.19
N ALA A 244 14.97 32.27 -7.47
CA ALA A 244 15.85 31.87 -8.56
C ALA A 244 17.04 32.83 -8.68
N ALA A 245 18.25 32.27 -8.82
CA ALA A 245 19.43 32.99 -9.29
C ALA A 245 20.08 32.19 -10.43
N SER A 246 20.23 32.82 -11.59
CA SER A 246 20.90 32.28 -12.77
C SER A 246 22.41 32.15 -12.53
N ALA A 247 23.01 31.02 -12.90
CA ALA A 247 24.45 30.81 -12.94
C ALA A 247 24.92 30.54 -14.39
N PRO A 248 26.14 30.97 -14.78
CA PRO A 248 26.65 30.88 -16.15
C PRO A 248 27.24 29.48 -16.49
N ASP A 249 27.42 29.24 -17.79
CA ASP A 249 27.90 27.97 -18.35
C ASP A 249 29.28 27.54 -17.84
N GLY A 250 29.37 26.29 -17.36
CA GLY A 250 30.65 25.57 -17.17
C GLY A 250 31.00 25.15 -15.73
N ALA A 251 30.21 25.49 -14.72
CA ALA A 251 30.41 25.00 -13.35
C ALA A 251 29.41 23.90 -13.00
N VAL A 252 29.89 22.72 -12.63
CA VAL A 252 29.07 21.72 -11.93
C VAL A 252 28.83 22.28 -10.52
N ALA A 253 27.62 22.77 -10.26
CA ALA A 253 27.24 23.34 -8.98
C ALA A 253 27.12 22.25 -7.92
N ASP A 254 28.16 22.08 -7.11
CA ASP A 254 28.03 21.61 -5.74
C ASP A 254 27.51 22.77 -4.89
N ALA A 255 26.19 22.87 -4.72
CA ALA A 255 25.56 23.80 -3.78
C ALA A 255 24.05 23.53 -3.61
N GLY A 256 23.68 22.51 -2.85
CA GLY A 256 22.54 22.65 -1.95
C GLY A 256 23.06 23.29 -0.65
N PRO A 257 22.44 24.35 -0.09
CA PRO A 257 22.95 24.91 1.15
C PRO A 257 22.61 23.94 2.28
N VAL A 258 23.60 23.20 2.79
CA VAL A 258 23.51 22.65 4.14
C VAL A 258 23.48 23.86 5.06
N GLN A 259 22.28 24.28 5.44
CA GLN A 259 22.11 25.29 6.47
C GLN A 259 22.42 24.65 7.82
N VAL A 260 23.59 24.99 8.36
CA VAL A 260 23.95 24.65 9.74
C VAL A 260 23.44 25.78 10.63
N GLU A 261 22.25 25.58 11.19
CA GLU A 261 21.71 26.45 12.22
C GLU A 261 22.17 25.95 13.60
N ALA A 262 22.82 26.81 14.38
CA ALA A 262 23.24 26.47 15.74
C ALA A 262 22.00 26.45 16.64
N LEU A 263 21.65 25.28 17.20
CA LEU A 263 20.57 25.18 18.17
C LEU A 263 20.86 26.09 19.39
N PRO A 264 19.85 26.78 19.95
CA PRO A 264 19.98 27.50 21.21
C PRO A 264 20.47 26.56 22.31
N ALA A 265 21.54 26.95 23.02
CA ALA A 265 22.15 26.12 24.07
C ALA A 265 21.21 25.80 25.25
N ASP A 266 20.10 26.54 25.36
CA ASP A 266 19.19 26.48 26.50
C ASP A 266 18.12 25.37 26.40
N ASP A 267 17.96 24.73 25.24
CA ASP A 267 16.96 23.66 24.99
C ASP A 267 17.61 22.31 24.63
N VAL A 268 18.75 21.98 25.24
CA VAL A 268 19.24 20.59 25.21
C VAL A 268 18.44 19.82 26.27
N PRO A 269 17.59 18.84 25.89
CA PRO A 269 17.00 17.97 26.89
C PRO A 269 18.14 17.36 27.68
N VAL A 270 18.09 17.45 29.02
CA VAL A 270 19.06 16.80 29.90
C VAL A 270 18.99 15.31 29.58
N ILE A 271 19.91 14.84 28.74
CA ILE A 271 20.06 13.43 28.42
C ILE A 271 20.41 12.79 29.75
N ALA A 272 19.51 11.96 30.28
CA ALA A 272 19.82 11.13 31.43
C ALA A 272 21.14 10.41 31.12
N PRO A 273 22.12 10.40 32.03
CA PRO A 273 23.41 9.79 31.76
C PRO A 273 23.19 8.39 31.20
N ALA A 274 23.80 8.10 30.04
CA ALA A 274 23.71 6.80 29.42
C ALA A 274 24.04 5.73 30.47
N ASP A 275 23.31 4.60 30.43
CA ASP A 275 23.55 3.51 31.36
C ASP A 275 25.06 3.18 31.36
N PRO A 276 25.74 3.24 32.52
CA PRO A 276 27.18 3.03 32.60
C PRO A 276 27.60 1.68 32.02
N ALA A 277 26.71 0.68 31.98
CA ALA A 277 26.98 -0.59 31.32
C ALA A 277 27.09 -0.46 29.79
N HIS A 278 26.21 0.33 29.16
CA HIS A 278 26.28 0.60 27.71
C HIS A 278 27.51 1.43 27.35
N ALA A 279 27.82 2.46 28.14
CA ALA A 279 29.02 3.27 27.93
C ALA A 279 30.32 2.46 28.08
N ALA A 280 30.38 1.53 29.05
CA ALA A 280 31.53 0.65 29.21
C ALA A 280 31.69 -0.35 28.05
N THR A 281 30.58 -0.82 27.49
CA THR A 281 30.57 -1.75 26.36
C THR A 281 31.03 -1.06 25.08
N ASP A 282 30.53 0.15 24.82
CA ASP A 282 30.95 0.96 23.66
C ASP A 282 32.42 1.37 23.78
N ALA A 283 32.89 1.74 24.98
CA ALA A 283 34.29 2.04 25.23
C ALA A 283 35.21 0.83 25.01
N ALA A 284 34.76 -0.37 25.41
CA ALA A 284 35.51 -1.62 25.17
C ALA A 284 35.58 -1.95 23.68
N MET A 285 34.48 -1.79 22.94
CA MET A 285 34.45 -1.97 21.48
C MET A 285 35.35 -0.95 20.76
N LEU A 286 35.33 0.32 21.18
CA LEU A 286 36.15 1.38 20.58
C LEU A 286 37.64 1.24 20.90
N ALA A 287 37.98 0.60 22.01
CA ALA A 287 39.35 0.30 22.41
C ALA A 287 39.88 -1.01 21.80
N ASP A 288 39.05 -1.77 21.08
CA ASP A 288 39.45 -3.02 20.45
C ASP A 288 40.50 -2.75 19.34
N PRO A 289 41.71 -3.33 19.41
CA PRO A 289 42.73 -3.16 18.37
C PRO A 289 42.30 -3.70 17.01
N ASP A 290 41.34 -4.64 16.96
CA ASP A 290 40.84 -5.26 15.74
C ASP A 290 39.59 -4.55 15.17
N LEU A 291 39.11 -3.48 15.83
CA LEU A 291 38.04 -2.63 15.32
C LEU A 291 38.20 -2.17 13.86
N PRO A 292 39.39 -1.74 13.38
CA PRO A 292 39.58 -1.41 11.97
C PRO A 292 39.34 -2.62 11.05
N LEU A 293 39.74 -3.82 11.45
CA LEU A 293 39.49 -5.05 10.69
C LEU A 293 37.99 -5.39 10.66
N ALA A 294 37.30 -5.23 11.79
CA ALA A 294 35.86 -5.48 11.91
C ALA A 294 35.04 -4.52 11.03
N ARG A 295 35.47 -3.27 10.88
CA ARG A 295 34.82 -2.29 9.98
C ARG A 295 34.91 -2.69 8.51
N ASP A 296 36.00 -3.34 8.12
CA ASP A 296 36.23 -3.81 6.76
C ASP A 296 35.78 -5.27 6.54
N ALA A 297 35.13 -5.90 7.53
CA ALA A 297 34.72 -7.31 7.46
C ALA A 297 33.81 -7.61 6.26
N ASP A 298 32.89 -6.70 5.92
CA ASP A 298 32.01 -6.85 4.75
C ASP A 298 32.81 -6.81 3.44
N LEU A 299 33.81 -5.94 3.35
CA LEU A 299 34.71 -5.86 2.18
C LEU A 299 35.53 -7.14 2.05
N TYR A 300 36.06 -7.66 3.16
CA TYR A 300 36.80 -8.92 3.16
C TYR A 300 35.92 -10.12 2.81
N ALA A 301 34.70 -10.18 3.35
CA ALA A 301 33.73 -11.22 3.00
C ALA A 301 33.36 -11.20 1.52
N TRP A 302 33.17 -10.01 0.95
CA TRP A 302 32.92 -9.81 -0.48
C TRP A 302 34.13 -10.21 -1.33
N SER A 303 35.34 -9.87 -0.92
CA SER A 303 36.58 -10.27 -1.61
C SER A 303 36.79 -11.79 -1.58
N ALA A 304 36.52 -12.43 -0.44
CA ALA A 304 36.60 -13.88 -0.28
C ALA A 304 35.52 -14.62 -1.09
N ALA A 305 34.36 -13.99 -1.28
CA ALA A 305 33.29 -14.51 -2.15
C ALA A 305 33.58 -14.33 -3.65
N GLY A 306 34.70 -13.71 -4.02
CA GLY A 306 35.07 -13.47 -5.42
C GLY A 306 34.20 -12.41 -6.11
N GLY A 307 33.76 -11.39 -5.36
CA GLY A 307 32.91 -10.32 -5.88
C GLY A 307 33.53 -9.58 -7.08
N PRO A 308 32.74 -9.24 -8.11
CA PRO A 308 33.25 -8.59 -9.32
C PRO A 308 33.70 -7.15 -9.01
N VAL A 309 34.94 -6.79 -9.34
CA VAL A 309 35.48 -5.43 -9.19
C VAL A 309 34.51 -4.41 -9.82
N PRO A 310 34.04 -3.40 -9.07
CA PRO A 310 33.18 -2.35 -9.61
C PRO A 310 33.86 -1.70 -10.83
N VAL A 311 33.06 -1.43 -11.86
CA VAL A 311 33.55 -0.75 -13.06
C VAL A 311 34.09 0.62 -12.65
N ASP A 312 35.29 0.95 -13.11
CA ASP A 312 35.89 2.27 -12.91
C ASP A 312 35.10 3.33 -13.68
N GLU A 313 34.25 4.08 -12.97
CA GLU A 313 33.41 5.14 -13.54
C GLU A 313 34.19 6.41 -13.93
N SER A 314 35.50 6.47 -13.67
CA SER A 314 36.34 7.60 -14.07
C SER A 314 36.74 7.57 -15.56
N GLN A 315 36.46 6.47 -16.26
CA GLN A 315 36.61 6.37 -17.71
C GLN A 315 35.35 6.88 -18.42
N PRO A 316 35.48 7.77 -19.42
CA PRO A 316 34.32 8.22 -20.20
C PRO A 316 33.68 7.01 -20.88
N GLN A 317 32.39 6.81 -20.62
CA GLN A 317 31.59 5.76 -21.23
C GLN A 317 31.69 5.88 -22.76
N PRO A 318 32.08 4.82 -23.50
CA PRO A 318 32.16 4.91 -24.95
C PRO A 318 30.77 5.23 -25.49
N SER A 319 30.61 6.45 -25.99
CA SER A 319 29.43 6.91 -26.69
C SER A 319 29.17 5.97 -27.86
N ARG A 320 28.03 5.27 -27.80
CA ARG A 320 27.50 4.43 -28.87
C ARG A 320 27.56 5.23 -30.17
N PRO A 321 28.23 4.75 -31.23
CA PRO A 321 28.18 5.46 -32.51
C PRO A 321 26.73 5.51 -32.97
N GLU A 322 26.27 6.73 -33.19
CA GLU A 322 25.00 7.04 -33.83
C GLU A 322 24.92 6.25 -35.15
N ALA A 323 23.86 5.47 -35.31
CA ALA A 323 23.63 4.73 -36.53
C ALA A 323 23.43 5.75 -37.65
N ALA A 324 24.45 5.88 -38.50
CA ALA A 324 24.39 6.67 -39.71
C ALA A 324 23.09 6.35 -40.46
N ALA A 325 22.31 7.39 -40.73
CA ALA A 325 21.12 7.32 -41.55
C ALA A 325 21.43 6.57 -42.85
N ALA A 326 20.89 5.35 -42.97
CA ALA A 326 20.93 4.58 -44.19
C ALA A 326 20.23 5.40 -45.29
N GLY A 327 20.98 5.65 -46.36
CA GLY A 327 20.55 6.45 -47.49
C GLY A 327 19.26 5.91 -48.12
N LEU A 328 18.34 6.83 -48.38
CA LEU A 328 17.24 6.65 -49.32
C LEU A 328 17.85 6.59 -50.73
N GLU A 329 18.04 5.39 -51.28
CA GLU A 329 18.28 5.24 -52.71
C GLU A 329 16.95 5.42 -53.45
N THR A 330 16.83 6.54 -54.18
CA THR A 330 15.81 6.73 -55.20
C THR A 330 16.27 6.06 -56.49
N SER A 331 15.71 4.90 -56.82
CA SER A 331 15.83 4.32 -58.16
C SER A 331 14.95 5.14 -59.12
N THR A 332 15.59 5.92 -59.99
CA THR A 332 14.96 6.48 -61.19
C THR A 332 15.03 5.45 -62.32
N ASP A 333 13.87 5.10 -62.87
CA ASP A 333 13.67 4.40 -64.15
C ASP A 333 14.30 5.20 -65.30
N GLU A 334 15.07 4.52 -66.16
CA GLU A 334 15.14 4.76 -67.61
C GLU A 334 15.31 3.43 -68.36
#